data_AF-A0A849E743-F1
#
_entry.id   AF-A0A849E743-F1
#
_cell.length_a   1.000
_cell.length_b   1.000
_cell.length_c   1.000
_cell.angle_alpha   90.00
_cell.angle_beta   90.00
_cell.angle_gamma   90.00
#
_symmetry.space_group_name_H-M   'P 1'
#
loop_
_entity.id
_entity.type
_entity.pdbx_description
1 polymer ?
#
loop_
_entity_poly.entity_id
_entity_poly.type
_entity_poly.pdbx_seq_one_letter_code
_entity_poly.pdbx_strand_id
1 'polypeptide(L)'
;MFAYGYFYELRPTVGTFLRVTVDIAAIWIGFLIGWVVTHGGDTSIAAGQAGGLLALAVCLSAVCFLGYAAAGLYTTSHASPLLAKLGRVFMVTLGFFAAAGVMSFLASQLLGLTIGSPETAVQLFLVAFLISTALVMSARVTSLVLRSDDLDENSDGISQPGDENKVLVVGGCGYIGSILVEKLLDQGKEVRVLDAMHFGDEPLSGVAGHSRLTIIQEDFRNVEALTRSLSGVGTVIHLGGLVGDPACALDPDLTIDVNLTATKLVGEIAKACGVKRFIFASSCSVYGACDDIVDEQSAFNPQSLYARTKVASEAVLAPLNDSDFAVTYLRFATVYGISGRARFDLVVNLLCAKAVRDGVITVFGPDQWRPFVHVEDVARAIETVLEAPIEAVAGEAFNVGSDAQNYTLGQAAKLIKLQVPDAEITVDENFTDTRNYHVSFAKIRTQLGFEPTWTLERGISQVIAVVRSNQVGHYSLPTYSNVLRLKECDPKSLASFQITGWENEFMKIADATVARSDNHEQSTAA
;
A
#
# COMPACT_ATOMS: atom_id res chain seq x y z
N MET A 1 28.08 14.12 9.33
CA MET A 1 27.10 14.01 8.22
C MET A 1 25.95 13.03 8.49
N PHE A 2 25.95 12.25 9.59
CA PHE A 2 24.87 11.30 9.95
C PHE A 2 23.69 11.89 10.76
N ALA A 3 23.78 13.13 11.27
CA ALA A 3 22.79 13.68 12.21
C ALA A 3 21.68 14.54 11.55
N TYR A 4 21.82 14.91 10.27
CA TYR A 4 20.95 15.93 9.64
C TYR A 4 19.59 15.40 9.13
N GLY A 5 19.43 14.09 8.96
CA GLY A 5 18.18 13.49 8.46
C GLY A 5 17.10 13.23 9.52
N TYR A 6 17.46 13.05 10.78
CA TYR A 6 16.53 12.57 11.82
C TYR A 6 15.61 13.65 12.39
N PHE A 7 15.94 14.93 12.24
CA PHE A 7 15.12 16.02 12.80
C PHE A 7 13.87 16.32 11.97
N TYR A 8 13.86 16.02 10.65
CA TYR A 8 12.73 16.31 9.77
C TYR A 8 11.53 15.37 9.94
N GLU A 9 11.70 14.25 10.66
CA GLU A 9 10.65 13.23 10.86
C GLU A 9 10.01 13.26 12.26
N LEU A 10 10.34 14.24 13.10
CA LEU A 10 9.70 14.41 14.40
C LEU A 10 8.25 14.92 14.23
N ARG A 11 7.29 14.00 14.18
CA ARG A 11 5.86 14.34 14.35
C ARG A 11 5.49 14.32 15.84
N PRO A 12 5.02 15.44 16.42
CA PRO A 12 4.61 15.48 17.82
C PRO A 12 3.27 14.76 18.00
N THR A 13 3.32 13.47 18.32
CA THR A 13 2.15 12.71 18.79
C THR A 13 2.12 12.66 20.31
N VAL A 14 0.94 12.39 20.90
CA VAL A 14 0.81 12.16 22.35
C VAL A 14 1.74 11.04 22.81
N GLY A 15 1.90 9.99 22.01
CA GLY A 15 2.83 8.89 22.30
C GLY A 15 4.30 9.31 22.29
N THR A 16 4.70 10.18 21.35
CA THR A 16 6.06 10.75 21.33
C THR A 16 6.32 11.58 22.57
N PHE A 17 5.35 12.42 22.97
CA PHE A 17 5.45 13.24 24.18
C PHE A 17 5.63 12.39 25.43
N LEU A 18 4.79 11.37 25.62
CA LEU A 18 4.86 10.47 26.78
C LEU A 18 6.22 9.74 26.86
N ARG A 19 6.76 9.29 25.72
CA ARG A 19 8.08 8.63 25.68
C ARG A 19 9.21 9.56 26.08
N VAL A 20 9.19 10.80 25.59
CA VAL A 20 10.19 11.82 25.97
C VAL A 20 10.12 12.07 27.48
N THR A 21 8.91 12.20 28.04
CA THR A 21 8.72 12.40 29.48
C THR A 21 9.27 11.22 30.29
N VAL A 22 8.97 9.99 29.90
CA VAL A 22 9.45 8.77 30.60
C VAL A 22 10.97 8.67 30.54
N ASP A 23 11.59 8.94 29.39
CA ASP A 23 13.05 8.84 29.24
C ASP A 23 13.78 9.89 30.10
N ILE A 24 13.31 11.15 30.05
CA ILE A 24 13.90 12.23 30.86
C ILE A 24 13.68 11.95 32.35
N ALA A 25 12.49 11.47 32.74
CA ALA A 25 12.22 11.10 34.12
C ALA A 25 13.13 9.97 34.60
N ALA A 26 13.35 8.93 33.79
CA ALA A 26 14.23 7.81 34.13
C ALA A 26 15.68 8.26 34.37
N ILE A 27 16.19 9.21 33.57
CA ILE A 27 17.52 9.81 33.74
C ILE A 27 17.64 10.52 35.09
N TRP A 28 16.65 11.34 35.45
CA TRP A 28 16.66 12.08 36.71
C TRP A 28 16.41 11.19 37.92
N ILE A 29 15.57 10.17 37.81
CA ILE A 29 15.38 9.15 38.85
C ILE A 29 16.70 8.41 39.08
N GLY A 30 17.39 8.00 38.03
CA GLY A 30 18.71 7.35 38.16
C GLY A 30 19.74 8.28 38.81
N PHE A 31 19.76 9.57 38.44
CA PHE A 31 20.62 10.57 39.09
C PHE A 31 20.31 10.73 40.58
N LEU A 32 19.03 10.84 40.96
CA LEU A 32 18.61 10.97 42.36
C LEU A 32 18.96 9.74 43.18
N ILE A 33 18.77 8.54 42.64
CA ILE A 33 19.16 7.31 43.34
C ILE A 33 20.69 7.24 43.47
N GLY A 34 21.43 7.60 42.41
CA GLY A 34 22.87 7.73 42.49
C GLY A 34 23.31 8.71 43.58
N TRP A 35 22.60 9.84 43.73
CA TRP A 35 22.86 10.83 44.77
C TRP A 35 22.66 10.23 46.16
N VAL A 36 21.54 9.55 46.39
CA VAL A 36 21.26 8.89 47.67
C VAL A 36 22.33 7.84 48.01
N VAL A 37 22.75 7.04 47.03
CA VAL A 37 23.76 5.99 47.21
C VAL A 37 25.14 6.57 47.56
N THR A 38 25.53 7.69 46.94
CA THR A 38 26.87 8.26 47.09
C THR A 38 26.98 9.27 48.22
N HIS A 39 25.92 10.03 48.50
CA HIS A 39 25.89 11.10 49.49
C HIS A 39 25.08 10.73 50.75
N GLY A 40 24.58 9.49 50.85
CA GLY A 40 23.78 9.04 52.00
C GLY A 40 22.48 9.83 52.20
N GLY A 41 21.97 10.47 51.15
CA GLY A 41 20.82 11.37 51.23
C GLY A 41 21.13 12.78 51.77
N ASP A 42 22.40 13.14 51.95
CA ASP A 42 22.77 14.50 52.33
C ASP A 42 22.44 15.48 51.20
N THR A 43 21.52 16.41 51.48
CA THR A 43 21.10 17.47 50.54
C THR A 43 21.74 18.81 50.84
N SER A 44 22.63 18.91 51.84
CA SER A 44 23.26 20.18 52.23
C SER A 44 24.07 20.82 51.09
N ILE A 45 24.79 19.99 50.33
CA ILE A 45 25.56 20.38 49.14
C ILE A 45 24.61 20.90 48.05
N ALA A 46 23.52 20.17 47.78
CA ALA A 46 22.53 20.55 46.78
C ALA A 46 21.76 21.82 47.16
N ALA A 47 21.40 21.99 48.44
CA ALA A 47 20.68 23.15 48.96
C ALA A 47 21.53 24.43 48.88
N GLY A 48 22.84 24.33 49.15
CA GLY A 48 23.76 25.47 49.05
C GLY A 48 24.02 25.96 47.62
N GLN A 49 23.71 25.15 46.61
CA GLN A 49 24.01 25.42 45.19
C GLN A 49 22.80 25.25 44.26
N ALA A 50 21.58 25.28 44.83
CA ALA A 50 20.35 24.88 44.15
C ALA A 50 20.11 25.59 42.81
N GLY A 51 20.35 26.90 42.73
CA GLY A 51 20.16 27.66 41.49
C GLY A 51 21.09 27.23 40.34
N GLY A 52 22.38 26.98 40.66
CA GLY A 52 23.36 26.54 39.66
C GLY A 52 23.15 25.10 39.22
N LEU A 53 22.80 24.22 40.16
CA LEU A 53 22.47 22.83 39.87
C LEU A 53 21.18 22.70 39.05
N LEU A 54 20.18 23.55 39.31
CA LEU A 54 18.94 23.58 38.52
C LEU A 54 19.19 24.03 37.08
N ALA A 55 19.99 25.08 36.88
CA ALA A 55 20.36 25.53 35.54
C ALA A 55 21.12 24.45 34.76
N LEU A 56 22.06 23.76 35.42
CA LEU A 56 22.77 22.62 34.84
C LEU A 56 21.82 21.48 34.48
N ALA A 57 20.84 21.19 35.34
CA ALA A 57 19.82 20.16 35.11
C ALA A 57 18.95 20.46 33.88
N VAL A 58 18.52 21.70 33.70
CA VAL A 58 17.75 22.10 32.50
C VAL A 58 18.58 21.91 31.23
N CYS A 59 19.83 22.36 31.23
CA CYS A 59 20.74 22.19 30.10
C CYS A 59 20.99 20.71 29.78
N LEU A 60 21.26 19.89 30.80
CA LEU A 60 21.47 18.44 30.63
C LEU A 60 20.21 17.74 30.11
N SER A 61 19.02 18.14 30.56
CA SER A 61 17.75 17.59 30.04
C SER A 61 17.57 17.88 28.54
N ALA A 62 17.90 19.09 28.10
CA ALA A 62 17.87 19.46 26.68
C ALA A 62 18.89 18.65 25.86
N VAL A 63 20.11 18.48 26.36
CA VAL A 63 21.16 17.66 25.71
C VAL A 63 20.73 16.20 25.61
N CYS A 64 20.15 15.66 26.67
CA CYS A 64 19.62 14.30 26.70
C CYS A 64 18.54 14.14 25.62
N PHE A 65 17.53 15.01 25.60
CA PHE A 65 16.48 15.01 24.58
C PHE A 65 17.07 15.03 23.15
N LEU A 66 18.00 15.94 22.87
CA LEU A 66 18.64 16.04 21.56
C LEU A 66 19.42 14.78 21.20
N GLY A 67 20.11 14.15 22.16
CA GLY A 67 20.84 12.90 21.97
C GLY A 67 19.91 11.73 21.61
N TYR A 68 18.80 11.58 22.33
CA TYR A 68 17.80 10.54 22.04
C TYR A 68 17.09 10.79 20.70
N ALA A 69 16.78 12.06 20.39
CA ALA A 69 16.20 12.45 19.10
C ALA A 69 17.14 12.15 17.93
N ALA A 70 18.41 12.52 18.04
CA ALA A 70 19.43 12.29 17.00
C ALA A 70 19.71 10.79 16.79
N ALA A 71 19.51 9.96 17.81
CA ALA A 71 19.60 8.50 17.69
C ALA A 71 18.36 7.85 17.05
N GLY A 72 17.36 8.65 16.64
CA GLY A 72 16.13 8.17 16.04
C GLY A 72 15.28 7.34 17.01
N LEU A 73 15.35 7.63 18.32
CA LEU A 73 14.54 6.95 19.33
C LEU A 73 13.12 7.52 19.44
N TYR A 74 12.89 8.69 18.83
CA TYR A 74 11.59 9.37 18.75
C TYR A 74 10.99 9.43 17.34
N THR A 75 11.66 8.83 16.34
CA THR A 75 11.17 8.75 14.96
C THR A 75 10.41 7.45 14.71
N THR A 76 9.40 7.48 13.84
CA THR A 76 8.53 6.33 13.51
C THR A 76 9.15 5.34 12.52
N SER A 77 10.47 5.32 12.35
CA SER A 77 11.13 4.33 11.49
C SER A 77 11.00 2.92 12.11
N HIS A 78 10.00 2.17 11.67
CA HIS A 78 9.51 0.91 12.21
C HIS A 78 10.40 -0.33 11.92
N ALA A 79 11.63 -0.17 11.45
CA ALA A 79 12.41 -1.31 10.91
C ALA A 79 13.52 -1.88 11.83
N SER A 80 13.73 -1.35 13.04
CA SER A 80 14.86 -1.80 13.88
C SER A 80 14.48 -2.85 14.93
N PRO A 81 15.19 -4.01 14.98
CA PRO A 81 14.98 -5.03 16.00
C PRO A 81 15.23 -4.48 17.41
N LEU A 82 14.58 -5.07 18.43
CA LEU A 82 14.65 -4.63 19.83
C LEU A 82 16.10 -4.46 20.30
N LEU A 83 16.98 -5.43 20.01
CA LEU A 83 18.40 -5.37 20.35
C LEU A 83 19.10 -4.11 19.81
N ALA A 84 18.77 -3.67 18.59
CA ALA A 84 19.35 -2.46 18.00
C ALA A 84 18.83 -1.18 18.67
N LYS A 85 17.56 -1.16 19.12
CA LYS A 85 16.99 -0.04 19.88
C LYS A 85 17.60 0.05 21.28
N LEU A 86 17.74 -1.09 21.95
CA LEU A 86 18.39 -1.21 23.25
C LEU A 86 19.88 -0.79 23.17
N GLY A 87 20.60 -1.19 22.13
CA GLY A 87 21.97 -0.76 21.89
C GLY A 87 22.09 0.76 21.70
N ARG A 88 21.16 1.38 20.96
CA ARG A 88 21.12 2.84 20.79
C ARG A 88 20.85 3.58 22.09
N VAL A 89 19.88 3.11 22.90
CA VAL A 89 19.62 3.65 24.24
C VAL A 89 20.90 3.61 25.08
N PHE A 90 21.54 2.45 25.20
CA PHE A 90 22.77 2.29 25.96
C PHE A 90 23.86 3.28 25.56
N MET A 91 24.12 3.41 24.25
CA MET A 91 25.16 4.31 23.73
C MET A 91 24.85 5.78 24.01
N VAL A 92 23.60 6.21 23.86
CA VAL A 92 23.19 7.59 24.15
C VAL A 92 23.26 7.88 25.63
N THR A 93 22.78 6.97 26.49
CA THR A 93 22.84 7.15 27.95
C THR A 93 24.28 7.18 28.46
N LEU A 94 25.16 6.31 27.92
CA LEU A 94 26.59 6.30 28.25
C LEU A 94 27.26 7.62 27.85
N GLY A 95 27.04 8.06 26.61
CA GLY A 95 27.57 9.33 26.11
C GLY A 95 27.07 10.52 26.92
N PHE A 96 25.80 10.53 27.31
CA PHE A 96 25.19 11.56 28.14
C PHE A 96 25.86 11.65 29.52
N PHE A 97 25.99 10.54 30.24
CA PHE A 97 26.59 10.55 31.59
C PHE A 97 28.10 10.83 31.56
N ALA A 98 28.81 10.39 30.53
CA ALA A 98 30.21 10.79 30.32
C ALA A 98 30.33 12.31 30.11
N ALA A 99 29.48 12.89 29.26
CA ALA A 99 29.45 14.34 29.04
C ALA A 99 29.02 15.11 30.30
N ALA A 100 28.03 14.61 31.04
CA ALA A 100 27.58 15.21 32.30
C ALA A 100 28.69 15.22 33.36
N GLY A 101 29.49 14.15 33.45
CA GLY A 101 30.66 14.10 34.32
C GLY A 101 31.71 15.14 33.97
N VAL A 102 32.04 15.29 32.67
CA VAL A 102 32.97 16.33 32.20
C VAL A 102 32.43 17.73 32.46
N MET A 103 31.15 17.97 32.17
CA MET A 103 30.50 19.24 32.43
C MET A 103 30.46 19.59 33.92
N SER A 104 30.23 18.61 34.79
CA SER A 104 30.27 18.79 36.24
C SER A 104 31.69 19.13 36.72
N PHE A 105 32.71 18.50 36.16
CA PHE A 105 34.11 18.82 36.48
C PHE A 105 34.48 20.24 36.02
N LEU A 106 34.07 20.65 34.81
CA LEU A 106 34.28 22.01 34.34
C LEU A 106 33.52 23.04 35.19
N ALA A 107 32.28 22.74 35.58
CA ALA A 107 31.48 23.59 36.45
C ALA A 107 32.12 23.75 37.85
N SER A 108 32.79 22.71 38.37
CA SER A 108 33.51 22.83 39.64
C SER A 108 34.72 23.75 39.53
N GLN A 109 35.44 23.72 38.40
CA GLN A 109 36.61 24.58 38.19
C GLN A 109 36.24 26.04 37.87
N LEU A 110 35.19 26.25 37.08
CA LEU A 110 34.83 27.57 36.53
C LEU A 110 33.79 28.32 37.35
N LEU A 111 32.87 27.61 38.00
CA LEU A 111 31.68 28.18 38.65
C LEU A 111 31.61 27.83 40.15
N GLY A 112 32.57 27.06 40.67
CA GLY A 112 32.56 26.60 42.06
C GLY A 112 31.43 25.62 42.41
N LEU A 113 30.75 25.07 41.40
CA LEU A 113 29.66 24.11 41.59
C LEU A 113 30.22 22.72 41.84
N THR A 114 30.03 22.16 43.04
CA THR A 114 30.59 20.87 43.43
C THR A 114 29.49 19.86 43.74
N ILE A 115 29.73 18.62 43.32
CA ILE A 115 28.85 17.47 43.55
C ILE A 115 29.59 16.44 44.43
N GLY A 116 30.49 16.92 45.31
CA GLY A 116 31.31 16.10 46.19
C GLY A 116 32.77 15.97 45.73
N SER A 117 33.50 15.01 46.30
CA SER A 117 34.88 14.72 45.89
C SER A 117 34.91 14.13 44.47
N PRO A 118 36.03 14.20 43.73
CA PRO A 118 36.14 13.60 42.40
C PRO A 118 35.76 12.11 42.37
N GLU A 119 36.12 11.36 43.42
CA GLU A 119 35.75 9.95 43.57
C GLU A 119 34.24 9.77 43.73
N THR A 120 33.62 10.61 44.57
CA THR A 120 32.16 10.59 44.81
C THR A 120 31.39 10.96 43.54
N ALA A 121 31.88 11.94 42.77
CA ALA A 121 31.29 12.35 41.50
C ALA A 121 31.36 11.24 40.45
N VAL A 122 32.50 10.54 40.33
CA VAL A 122 32.64 9.39 39.41
C VAL A 122 31.69 8.28 39.81
N GLN A 123 31.62 7.92 41.10
CA GLN A 123 30.68 6.92 41.60
C GLN A 123 29.22 7.31 41.34
N LEU A 124 28.88 8.59 41.52
CA LEU A 124 27.54 9.12 41.28
C LEU A 124 27.12 8.90 39.83
N PHE A 125 27.94 9.35 38.88
CA PHE A 125 27.60 9.24 37.47
C PHE A 125 27.59 7.80 36.97
N LEU A 126 28.43 6.92 37.52
CA LEU A 126 28.39 5.47 37.21
C LEU A 126 27.10 4.82 37.70
N VAL A 127 26.70 5.06 38.95
CA VAL A 127 25.44 4.53 39.51
C VAL A 127 24.24 5.11 38.77
N ALA A 128 24.24 6.42 38.52
CA ALA A 128 23.19 7.09 37.76
C ALA A 128 23.07 6.53 36.34
N PHE A 129 24.19 6.27 35.65
CA PHE A 129 24.21 5.63 34.34
C PHE A 129 23.57 4.25 34.36
N LEU A 130 23.98 3.37 35.29
CA LEU A 130 23.48 1.99 35.34
C LEU A 130 21.97 1.96 35.61
N ILE A 131 21.52 2.75 36.59
CA ILE A 131 20.10 2.80 36.97
C ILE A 131 19.25 3.44 35.87
N SER A 132 19.68 4.56 35.31
CA SER A 132 18.93 5.23 34.23
C SER A 132 18.84 4.34 32.99
N THR A 133 19.93 3.66 32.64
CA THR A 133 19.94 2.71 31.52
C THR A 133 18.96 1.57 31.80
N ALA A 134 18.99 0.97 32.98
CA ALA A 134 18.06 -0.09 33.36
C ALA A 134 16.59 0.38 33.29
N LEU A 135 16.28 1.57 33.79
CA LEU A 135 14.92 2.13 33.76
C LEU A 135 14.43 2.42 32.34
N VAL A 136 15.23 3.08 31.51
CA VAL A 136 14.86 3.38 30.11
C VAL A 136 14.69 2.09 29.32
N MET A 137 15.59 1.12 29.50
CA MET A 137 15.53 -0.17 28.81
C MET A 137 14.30 -0.97 29.26
N SER A 138 14.00 -0.96 30.56
CA SER A 138 12.79 -1.59 31.12
C SER A 138 11.53 -0.95 30.54
N ALA A 139 11.46 0.38 30.48
CA ALA A 139 10.34 1.08 29.85
C ALA A 139 10.14 0.70 28.38
N ARG A 140 11.22 0.40 27.64
CA ARG A 140 11.14 -0.10 26.25
C ARG A 140 10.63 -1.53 26.17
N VAL A 141 11.08 -2.40 27.06
CA VAL A 141 10.59 -3.79 27.13
C VAL A 141 9.12 -3.81 27.55
N THR A 142 8.75 -3.09 28.62
CA THR A 142 7.36 -2.98 29.09
C THR A 142 6.45 -2.36 28.03
N SER A 143 6.90 -1.32 27.31
CA SER A 143 6.12 -0.77 26.18
C SER A 143 5.90 -1.78 25.06
N LEU A 144 6.77 -2.77 24.87
CA LEU A 144 6.56 -3.84 23.89
C LEU A 144 5.63 -4.92 24.43
N VAL A 145 5.78 -5.29 25.70
CA VAL A 145 4.92 -6.28 26.36
C VAL A 145 3.48 -5.78 26.49
N LEU A 146 3.28 -4.52 26.91
CA LEU A 146 1.94 -3.94 26.95
C LEU A 146 1.32 -3.81 25.57
N ARG A 147 2.14 -3.61 24.52
CA ARG A 147 1.66 -3.65 23.14
C ARG A 147 1.32 -5.07 22.67
N SER A 148 1.97 -6.11 23.18
CA SER A 148 1.55 -7.49 22.91
C SER A 148 0.28 -7.84 23.67
N ASP A 149 0.09 -7.32 24.89
CA ASP A 149 -1.14 -7.52 25.66
C ASP A 149 -2.34 -6.78 25.02
N ASP A 150 -2.16 -5.57 24.46
CA ASP A 150 -3.19 -4.88 23.66
C ASP A 150 -3.55 -5.64 22.36
N LEU A 151 -2.61 -6.43 21.82
CA LEU A 151 -2.87 -7.34 20.70
C LEU A 151 -3.61 -8.60 21.17
N ASP A 152 -3.34 -9.08 22.38
CA ASP A 152 -4.01 -10.24 22.99
C ASP A 152 -5.43 -9.91 23.49
N GLU A 153 -5.71 -8.72 24.03
CA GLU A 153 -7.10 -8.29 24.33
C GLU A 153 -7.93 -8.06 23.04
N ASN A 154 -7.28 -7.74 21.91
CA ASN A 154 -7.91 -7.76 20.59
C ASN A 154 -7.87 -9.14 19.91
N SER A 155 -7.23 -10.15 20.50
CA SER A 155 -7.14 -11.50 19.92
C SER A 155 -8.44 -12.30 20.05
N ASP A 156 -9.31 -11.91 20.98
CA ASP A 156 -10.73 -12.31 21.00
C ASP A 156 -11.45 -11.87 19.70
N GLY A 157 -10.88 -10.93 18.93
CA GLY A 157 -11.36 -10.45 17.64
C GLY A 157 -10.79 -11.17 16.40
N ILE A 158 -9.80 -12.07 16.54
CA ILE A 158 -9.25 -12.85 15.41
C ILE A 158 -10.18 -14.03 15.06
N SER A 159 -11.03 -14.44 16.00
CA SER A 159 -11.90 -15.62 15.87
C SER A 159 -13.40 -15.30 15.71
N GLN A 160 -13.79 -14.01 15.73
CA GLN A 160 -15.16 -13.63 15.41
C GLN A 160 -15.33 -13.57 13.87
N PRO A 161 -16.34 -14.25 13.30
CA PRO A 161 -16.61 -14.13 11.87
C PRO A 161 -16.85 -12.66 11.51
N GLY A 162 -16.16 -12.18 10.47
CA GLY A 162 -16.28 -10.80 10.03
C GLY A 162 -17.70 -10.47 9.56
N ASP A 163 -18.13 -9.23 9.76
CA ASP A 163 -19.43 -8.76 9.31
C ASP A 163 -19.39 -8.46 7.80
N GLU A 164 -20.19 -9.16 6.99
CA GLU A 164 -20.27 -8.96 5.53
C GLU A 164 -20.76 -7.55 5.12
N ASN A 165 -21.29 -6.76 6.05
CA ASN A 165 -21.58 -5.35 5.82
C ASN A 165 -20.35 -4.45 5.96
N LYS A 166 -19.27 -4.95 6.55
CA LYS A 166 -17.98 -4.27 6.68
C LYS A 166 -17.05 -4.74 5.57
N VAL A 167 -16.73 -3.81 4.67
CA VAL A 167 -15.96 -4.09 3.45
C VAL A 167 -14.64 -3.34 3.50
N LEU A 168 -13.53 -4.05 3.32
CA LEU A 168 -12.22 -3.45 3.07
C LEU A 168 -11.98 -3.37 1.57
N VAL A 169 -11.75 -2.16 1.06
CA VAL A 169 -11.30 -1.92 -0.32
C VAL A 169 -9.82 -1.55 -0.29
N VAL A 170 -8.97 -2.48 -0.72
CA VAL A 170 -7.54 -2.21 -0.92
C VAL A 170 -7.37 -1.53 -2.27
N GLY A 171 -6.72 -0.37 -2.31
CA GLY A 171 -6.64 0.45 -3.52
C GLY A 171 -7.90 1.30 -3.78
N GLY A 172 -8.64 1.64 -2.72
CA GLY A 172 -9.91 2.36 -2.80
C GLY A 172 -9.83 3.79 -3.33
N CYS A 173 -8.65 4.43 -3.34
CA CYS A 173 -8.47 5.75 -3.96
C CYS A 173 -8.06 5.65 -5.45
N GLY A 174 -7.98 4.42 -5.98
CA GLY A 174 -7.60 4.15 -7.35
C GLY A 174 -8.69 4.43 -8.38
N TYR A 175 -8.40 4.05 -9.64
CA TYR A 175 -9.27 4.26 -10.79
C TYR A 175 -10.62 3.54 -10.66
N ILE A 176 -10.62 2.26 -10.27
CA ILE A 176 -11.84 1.47 -10.01
C ILE A 176 -12.35 1.74 -8.60
N GLY A 177 -11.43 1.81 -7.63
CA GLY A 177 -11.74 1.96 -6.21
C GLY A 177 -12.61 3.18 -5.91
N SER A 178 -12.30 4.33 -6.50
CA SER A 178 -13.06 5.57 -6.26
C SER A 178 -14.55 5.43 -6.58
N ILE A 179 -14.88 4.80 -7.72
CA ILE A 179 -16.28 4.53 -8.08
C ILE A 179 -16.91 3.48 -7.17
N LEU A 180 -16.18 2.40 -6.87
CA LEU A 180 -16.69 1.32 -6.05
C LEU A 180 -17.01 1.79 -4.63
N VAL A 181 -16.15 2.62 -4.02
CA VAL A 181 -16.35 3.12 -2.66
C VAL A 181 -17.65 3.91 -2.56
N GLU A 182 -17.91 4.83 -3.50
CA GLU A 182 -19.18 5.58 -3.53
C GLU A 182 -20.39 4.65 -3.59
N LYS A 183 -20.36 3.66 -4.49
CA LYS A 183 -21.44 2.69 -4.64
C LYS A 183 -21.70 1.85 -3.40
N LEU A 184 -20.64 1.33 -2.76
CA LEU A 184 -20.77 0.54 -1.53
C LEU A 184 -21.39 1.37 -0.38
N LEU A 185 -21.05 2.66 -0.30
CA LEU A 185 -21.64 3.56 0.69
C LEU A 185 -23.12 3.84 0.40
N ASP A 186 -23.51 3.99 -0.87
CA ASP A 186 -24.89 4.13 -1.31
C ASP A 186 -25.74 2.88 -0.99
N GLN A 187 -25.15 1.68 -1.13
CA GLN A 187 -25.75 0.41 -0.69
C GLN A 187 -25.83 0.26 0.83
N GLY A 188 -25.17 1.18 1.54
CA GLY A 188 -25.23 1.28 2.98
C GLY A 188 -24.20 0.45 3.75
N LYS A 189 -23.18 -0.05 3.07
CA LYS A 189 -22.05 -0.77 3.67
C LYS A 189 -21.19 0.16 4.54
N GLU A 190 -20.50 -0.44 5.50
CA GLU A 190 -19.40 0.20 6.22
C GLU A 190 -18.11 -0.08 5.45
N VAL A 191 -17.50 0.96 4.90
CA VAL A 191 -16.36 0.83 3.98
C VAL A 191 -15.09 1.31 4.65
N ARG A 192 -14.06 0.47 4.63
CA ARG A 192 -12.69 0.83 4.96
C ARG A 192 -11.88 0.86 3.69
N VAL A 193 -11.08 1.91 3.50
CA VAL A 193 -10.14 2.03 2.40
C VAL A 193 -8.72 1.89 2.95
N LEU A 194 -7.92 0.99 2.36
CA LEU A 194 -6.49 0.91 2.60
C LEU A 194 -5.76 1.27 1.30
N ASP A 195 -5.09 2.42 1.29
CA ASP A 195 -4.43 2.96 0.10
C ASP A 195 -3.22 3.82 0.48
N ALA A 196 -2.11 3.70 -0.25
CA ALA A 196 -0.92 4.52 -0.03
C ALA A 196 -1.08 5.97 -0.51
N MET A 197 -2.16 6.27 -1.24
CA MET A 197 -2.48 7.59 -1.81
C MET A 197 -1.40 8.12 -2.75
N HIS A 198 -0.76 7.23 -3.53
CA HIS A 198 0.26 7.63 -4.52
C HIS A 198 -0.25 8.66 -5.55
N PHE A 199 -1.55 8.65 -5.81
CA PHE A 199 -2.24 9.55 -6.73
C PHE A 199 -3.09 10.61 -6.02
N GLY A 200 -2.89 10.80 -4.71
CA GLY A 200 -3.67 11.73 -3.89
C GLY A 200 -4.94 11.12 -3.31
N ASP A 201 -5.69 11.94 -2.57
CA ASP A 201 -6.96 11.60 -1.89
C ASP A 201 -8.19 12.25 -2.54
N GLU A 202 -7.97 13.13 -3.53
CA GLU A 202 -9.01 13.81 -4.30
C GLU A 202 -10.06 12.87 -4.90
N PRO A 203 -9.71 11.64 -5.39
CA PRO A 203 -10.69 10.69 -5.92
C PRO A 203 -11.80 10.30 -4.94
N LEU A 204 -11.60 10.45 -3.63
CA LEU A 204 -12.59 10.16 -2.60
C LEU A 204 -13.16 11.42 -1.92
N SER A 205 -12.80 12.61 -2.40
CA SER A 205 -13.21 13.89 -1.80
C SER A 205 -14.73 14.06 -1.68
N GLY A 206 -15.50 13.52 -2.63
CA GLY A 206 -16.97 13.56 -2.62
C GLY A 206 -17.61 12.79 -1.46
N VAL A 207 -16.90 11.80 -0.90
CA VAL A 207 -17.41 10.92 0.16
C VAL A 207 -16.57 10.94 1.45
N ALA A 208 -15.52 11.76 1.51
CA ALA A 208 -14.59 11.83 2.64
C ALA A 208 -15.27 12.12 4.00
N GLY A 209 -16.43 12.80 3.99
CA GLY A 209 -17.22 13.10 5.20
C GLY A 209 -18.29 12.06 5.56
N HIS A 210 -18.39 10.95 4.82
CA HIS A 210 -19.45 9.97 5.03
C HIS A 210 -19.23 9.15 6.31
N SER A 211 -20.24 9.04 7.17
CA SER A 211 -20.11 8.45 8.52
C SER A 211 -19.76 6.95 8.54
N ARG A 212 -19.96 6.26 7.41
CA ARG A 212 -19.63 4.83 7.22
C ARG A 212 -18.32 4.61 6.44
N LEU A 213 -17.57 5.67 6.16
CA LEU A 213 -16.28 5.58 5.47
C LEU A 213 -15.13 5.77 6.46
N THR A 214 -14.17 4.85 6.45
CA THR A 214 -12.89 5.02 7.15
C THR A 214 -11.75 4.92 6.14
N ILE A 215 -10.92 5.95 6.05
CA ILE A 215 -9.75 5.97 5.16
C ILE A 215 -8.49 5.71 5.98
N ILE A 216 -7.72 4.70 5.58
CA ILE A 216 -6.44 4.32 6.16
C ILE A 216 -5.36 4.55 5.10
N GLN A 217 -4.67 5.69 5.23
CA GLN A 217 -3.57 6.05 4.33
C GLN A 217 -2.29 5.31 4.74
N GLU A 218 -2.10 4.10 4.22
CA GLU A 218 -0.93 3.26 4.46
C GLU A 218 -0.69 2.34 3.25
N ASP A 219 0.53 1.87 3.09
CA ASP A 219 0.84 0.81 2.12
C ASP A 219 0.29 -0.53 2.61
N PHE A 220 -0.41 -1.28 1.77
CA PHE A 220 -0.99 -2.57 2.15
C PHE A 220 0.05 -3.68 2.37
N ARG A 221 1.33 -3.44 2.04
CA ARG A 221 2.47 -4.26 2.46
C ARG A 221 2.82 -4.10 3.94
N ASN A 222 2.34 -3.03 4.60
CA ASN A 222 2.50 -2.85 6.03
C ASN A 222 1.55 -3.79 6.78
N VAL A 223 2.11 -4.88 7.31
CA VAL A 223 1.36 -5.91 8.06
C VAL A 223 0.53 -5.33 9.21
N GLU A 224 1.06 -4.37 9.96
CA GLU A 224 0.33 -3.77 11.10
C GLU A 224 -0.89 -2.98 10.61
N ALA A 225 -0.72 -2.17 9.56
CA ALA A 225 -1.82 -1.42 8.96
C ALA A 225 -2.87 -2.34 8.33
N LEU A 226 -2.43 -3.39 7.64
CA LEU A 226 -3.28 -4.39 7.02
C LEU A 226 -4.11 -5.15 8.07
N THR A 227 -3.49 -5.71 9.12
CA THR A 227 -4.19 -6.41 10.19
C THR A 227 -5.20 -5.49 10.89
N ARG A 228 -4.83 -4.24 11.18
CA ARG A 228 -5.76 -3.25 11.76
C ARG A 228 -6.94 -2.99 10.83
N SER A 229 -6.70 -2.87 9.52
CA SER A 229 -7.75 -2.62 8.54
C SER A 229 -8.77 -3.77 8.45
N LEU A 230 -8.33 -5.01 8.67
CA LEU A 230 -9.11 -6.24 8.58
C LEU A 230 -9.94 -6.57 9.82
N SER A 231 -9.73 -5.89 10.96
CA SER A 231 -10.43 -6.19 12.21
C SER A 231 -11.97 -6.09 12.07
N GLY A 232 -12.67 -7.22 12.20
CA GLY A 232 -14.13 -7.33 12.07
C GLY A 232 -14.68 -7.20 10.65
N VAL A 233 -13.82 -7.17 9.62
CA VAL A 233 -14.22 -7.09 8.20
C VAL A 233 -14.68 -8.46 7.70
N GLY A 234 -15.87 -8.54 7.11
CA GLY A 234 -16.37 -9.78 6.50
C GLY A 234 -16.05 -9.91 5.01
N THR A 235 -15.71 -8.81 4.32
CA THR A 235 -15.38 -8.84 2.88
C THR A 235 -14.17 -7.98 2.53
N VAL A 236 -13.25 -8.54 1.75
CA VAL A 236 -12.12 -7.83 1.16
C VAL A 236 -12.27 -7.75 -0.35
N ILE A 237 -12.12 -6.55 -0.89
CA ILE A 237 -12.04 -6.29 -2.33
C ILE A 237 -10.64 -5.77 -2.62
N HIS A 238 -9.80 -6.62 -3.21
CA HIS A 238 -8.40 -6.32 -3.47
C HIS A 238 -8.21 -5.75 -4.88
N LEU A 239 -8.20 -4.43 -4.97
CA LEU A 239 -7.91 -3.66 -6.19
C LEU A 239 -6.46 -3.12 -6.21
N GLY A 240 -5.72 -3.30 -5.11
CA GLY A 240 -4.36 -2.81 -4.94
C GLY A 240 -3.39 -3.49 -5.90
N GLY A 241 -2.57 -2.68 -6.58
CA GLY A 241 -1.54 -3.17 -7.48
C GLY A 241 -0.96 -2.09 -8.39
N LEU A 242 0.23 -2.35 -8.92
CA LEU A 242 0.78 -1.63 -10.05
C LEU A 242 0.15 -2.15 -11.34
N VAL A 243 -0.44 -1.26 -12.13
CA VAL A 243 -1.25 -1.62 -13.30
C VAL A 243 -0.70 -0.97 -14.57
N GLY A 244 -0.62 -1.75 -15.64
CA GLY A 244 -0.18 -1.32 -16.97
C GLY A 244 1.23 -1.80 -17.26
N ASP A 245 1.41 -2.45 -18.41
CA ASP A 245 2.67 -3.12 -18.76
C ASP A 245 3.89 -2.18 -18.71
N PRO A 246 3.83 -0.94 -19.23
CA PRO A 246 4.97 -0.04 -19.17
C PRO A 246 5.29 0.44 -17.75
N ALA A 247 4.29 0.48 -16.85
CA ALA A 247 4.50 0.89 -15.46
C ALA A 247 5.16 -0.24 -14.67
N CYS A 248 4.67 -1.46 -14.84
CA CYS A 248 5.24 -2.67 -14.27
C CYS A 248 6.67 -2.95 -14.75
N ALA A 249 6.99 -2.60 -16.00
CA ALA A 249 8.31 -2.81 -16.56
C ALA A 249 9.39 -1.84 -16.01
N LEU A 250 9.01 -0.76 -15.33
CA LEU A 250 9.98 0.20 -14.76
C LEU A 250 10.81 -0.42 -13.65
N ASP A 251 10.15 -1.21 -12.79
CA ASP A 251 10.76 -1.91 -11.67
C ASP A 251 10.09 -3.28 -11.49
N PRO A 252 10.69 -4.33 -12.09
CA PRO A 252 10.13 -5.68 -12.02
C PRO A 252 10.06 -6.25 -10.62
N ASP A 253 11.05 -5.96 -9.77
CA ASP A 253 11.14 -6.49 -8.41
C ASP A 253 10.04 -5.87 -7.54
N LEU A 254 9.88 -4.55 -7.60
CA LEU A 254 8.76 -3.85 -6.97
C LEU A 254 7.40 -4.36 -7.49
N THR A 255 7.29 -4.63 -8.79
CA THR A 255 6.05 -5.16 -9.37
C THR A 255 5.70 -6.53 -8.81
N ILE A 256 6.68 -7.43 -8.70
CA ILE A 256 6.48 -8.75 -8.10
C ILE A 256 6.10 -8.60 -6.62
N ASP A 257 6.79 -7.73 -5.89
CA ASP A 257 6.49 -7.48 -4.48
C ASP A 257 5.04 -6.98 -4.27
N VAL A 258 4.66 -5.91 -4.99
CA VAL A 258 3.33 -5.29 -4.85
C VAL A 258 2.21 -6.16 -5.42
N ASN A 259 2.39 -6.75 -6.60
CA ASN A 259 1.30 -7.45 -7.27
C ASN A 259 1.16 -8.91 -6.85
N LEU A 260 2.23 -9.58 -6.43
CA LEU A 260 2.21 -11.00 -6.07
C LEU A 260 2.42 -11.22 -4.57
N THR A 261 3.57 -10.81 -4.01
CA THR A 261 3.93 -11.09 -2.61
C THR A 261 2.93 -10.45 -1.64
N ALA A 262 2.63 -9.18 -1.86
CA ALA A 262 1.65 -8.45 -1.06
C ALA A 262 0.22 -8.97 -1.25
N THR A 263 -0.16 -9.40 -2.47
CA THR A 263 -1.47 -10.03 -2.72
C THR A 263 -1.62 -11.32 -1.91
N LYS A 264 -0.58 -12.17 -1.88
CA LYS A 264 -0.56 -13.38 -1.05
C LYS A 264 -0.73 -13.04 0.42
N LEU A 265 0.02 -12.05 0.90
CA LEU A 265 -0.04 -11.58 2.29
C LEU A 265 -1.44 -11.06 2.67
N VAL A 266 -2.07 -10.26 1.80
CA VAL A 266 -3.43 -9.75 2.00
C VAL A 266 -4.43 -10.90 2.08
N GLY A 267 -4.33 -11.90 1.22
CA GLY A 267 -5.17 -13.10 1.27
C GLY A 267 -4.99 -13.93 2.54
N GLU A 268 -3.74 -14.22 2.92
CA GLU A 268 -3.42 -15.03 4.11
C GLU A 268 -3.87 -14.36 5.41
N ILE A 269 -3.63 -13.05 5.56
CA ILE A 269 -4.05 -12.29 6.74
C ILE A 269 -5.58 -12.10 6.75
N ALA A 270 -6.20 -11.82 5.60
CA ALA A 270 -7.66 -11.73 5.53
C ALA A 270 -8.34 -13.02 6.02
N LYS A 271 -7.85 -14.17 5.56
CA LYS A 271 -8.32 -15.48 6.03
C LYS A 271 -8.10 -15.67 7.53
N ALA A 272 -6.91 -15.34 8.03
CA ALA A 272 -6.60 -15.45 9.45
C ALA A 272 -7.47 -14.52 10.33
N CYS A 273 -7.94 -13.39 9.80
CA CYS A 273 -8.83 -12.45 10.48
C CYS A 273 -10.33 -12.78 10.35
N GLY A 274 -10.70 -13.95 9.80
CA GLY A 274 -12.09 -14.38 9.73
C GLY A 274 -12.94 -13.69 8.66
N VAL A 275 -12.30 -13.10 7.64
CA VAL A 275 -12.99 -12.62 6.42
C VAL A 275 -13.71 -13.80 5.76
N LYS A 276 -14.89 -13.57 5.20
CA LYS A 276 -15.69 -14.61 4.51
C LYS A 276 -15.59 -14.53 3.00
N ARG A 277 -15.53 -13.33 2.42
CA ARG A 277 -15.41 -13.11 0.97
C ARG A 277 -14.13 -12.35 0.63
N PHE A 278 -13.41 -12.83 -0.36
CA PHE A 278 -12.22 -12.21 -0.92
C PHE A 278 -12.35 -12.07 -2.43
N ILE A 279 -12.56 -10.85 -2.91
CA ILE A 279 -12.72 -10.55 -4.34
C ILE A 279 -11.40 -9.99 -4.86
N PHE A 280 -10.77 -10.70 -5.79
CA PHE A 280 -9.51 -10.29 -6.40
C PHE A 280 -9.73 -9.69 -7.80
N ALA A 281 -9.18 -8.50 -8.03
CA ALA A 281 -9.12 -7.89 -9.36
C ALA A 281 -8.05 -8.56 -10.22
N SER A 282 -8.46 -9.51 -11.06
CA SER A 282 -7.63 -10.09 -12.12
C SER A 282 -7.82 -9.34 -13.45
N SER A 283 -7.41 -9.93 -14.58
CA SER A 283 -7.40 -9.28 -15.89
C SER A 283 -7.57 -10.28 -17.03
N CYS A 284 -8.27 -9.94 -18.10
CA CYS A 284 -8.28 -10.74 -19.34
C CYS A 284 -6.90 -10.79 -20.03
N SER A 285 -5.95 -9.92 -19.65
CA SER A 285 -4.58 -9.99 -20.17
C SER A 285 -3.86 -11.31 -19.85
N VAL A 286 -4.39 -12.13 -18.92
CA VAL A 286 -3.87 -13.47 -18.62
C VAL A 286 -3.95 -14.42 -19.81
N TYR A 287 -4.88 -14.18 -20.75
CA TYR A 287 -5.01 -14.95 -22.00
C TYR A 287 -4.01 -14.51 -23.08
N GLY A 288 -3.48 -13.29 -22.98
CA GLY A 288 -2.43 -12.75 -23.84
C GLY A 288 -2.65 -12.84 -25.35
N ALA A 289 -1.91 -13.68 -26.07
CA ALA A 289 -1.99 -13.80 -27.53
C ALA A 289 -2.73 -15.10 -27.93
N CYS A 290 -3.92 -14.97 -28.49
CA CYS A 290 -4.77 -16.06 -28.91
C CYS A 290 -5.74 -15.57 -30.01
N ASP A 291 -5.85 -16.33 -31.10
CA ASP A 291 -6.76 -16.01 -32.20
C ASP A 291 -8.18 -16.58 -31.99
N ASP A 292 -8.32 -17.53 -31.05
CA ASP A 292 -9.60 -18.12 -30.68
C ASP A 292 -10.37 -17.27 -29.66
N ILE A 293 -11.67 -17.55 -29.54
CA ILE A 293 -12.48 -17.01 -28.45
C ILE A 293 -12.11 -17.75 -27.16
N VAL A 294 -11.58 -17.03 -26.18
CA VAL A 294 -11.18 -17.57 -24.88
C VAL A 294 -12.25 -17.36 -23.81
N ASP A 295 -12.31 -18.28 -22.87
CA ASP A 295 -13.20 -18.27 -21.70
C ASP A 295 -12.43 -18.59 -20.41
N GLU A 296 -13.12 -18.76 -19.28
CA GLU A 296 -12.47 -19.01 -17.99
C GLU A 296 -11.73 -20.35 -17.89
N GLN A 297 -12.00 -21.30 -18.80
CA GLN A 297 -11.33 -22.62 -18.88
C GLN A 297 -10.14 -22.63 -19.84
N SER A 298 -9.99 -21.57 -20.63
CA SER A 298 -8.90 -21.44 -21.59
C SER A 298 -7.54 -21.29 -20.89
N ALA A 299 -6.48 -21.78 -21.54
CA ALA A 299 -5.13 -21.70 -20.99
C ALA A 299 -4.65 -20.25 -20.87
N PHE A 300 -3.78 -19.99 -19.89
CA PHE A 300 -3.09 -18.72 -19.76
C PHE A 300 -1.96 -18.59 -20.78
N ASN A 301 -1.82 -17.43 -21.41
CA ASN A 301 -0.70 -17.12 -22.31
C ASN A 301 -0.18 -15.68 -22.08
N PRO A 302 0.21 -15.31 -20.84
CA PRO A 302 0.47 -13.92 -20.47
C PRO A 302 1.69 -13.33 -21.19
N GLN A 303 1.52 -12.17 -21.83
CA GLN A 303 2.54 -11.50 -22.65
C GLN A 303 3.32 -10.39 -21.92
N SER A 304 3.05 -10.17 -20.63
CA SER A 304 3.68 -9.08 -19.88
C SER A 304 3.92 -9.48 -18.43
N LEU A 305 4.85 -8.77 -17.76
CA LEU A 305 5.07 -8.95 -16.32
C LEU A 305 3.77 -8.73 -15.53
N TYR A 306 2.99 -7.72 -15.88
CA TYR A 306 1.69 -7.47 -15.26
C TYR A 306 0.77 -8.70 -15.38
N ALA A 307 0.58 -9.24 -16.58
CA ALA A 307 -0.25 -10.43 -16.80
C ALA A 307 0.27 -11.66 -16.05
N ARG A 308 1.59 -11.88 -16.04
CA ARG A 308 2.24 -12.97 -15.29
C ARG A 308 1.97 -12.84 -13.78
N THR A 309 2.06 -11.63 -13.21
CA THR A 309 1.74 -11.41 -11.79
C THR A 309 0.27 -11.68 -11.45
N LYS A 310 -0.67 -11.42 -12.37
CA LYS A 310 -2.09 -11.75 -12.18
C LYS A 310 -2.32 -13.27 -12.19
N VAL A 311 -1.72 -14.00 -13.14
CA VAL A 311 -1.76 -15.48 -13.15
C VAL A 311 -1.16 -16.05 -11.86
N ALA A 312 0.02 -15.57 -11.45
CA ALA A 312 0.66 -16.00 -10.23
C ALA A 312 -0.19 -15.68 -8.97
N SER A 313 -0.88 -14.52 -8.96
CA SER A 313 -1.79 -14.14 -7.89
C SER A 313 -3.00 -15.07 -7.78
N GLU A 314 -3.62 -15.44 -8.91
CA GLU A 314 -4.70 -16.44 -8.90
C GLU A 314 -4.21 -17.77 -8.31
N ALA A 315 -3.01 -18.22 -8.70
CA ALA A 315 -2.41 -19.47 -8.25
C ALA A 315 -2.07 -19.49 -6.75
N VAL A 316 -1.60 -18.39 -6.16
CA VAL A 316 -1.29 -18.33 -4.71
C VAL A 316 -2.55 -18.16 -3.85
N LEU A 317 -3.60 -17.56 -4.40
CA LEU A 317 -4.87 -17.36 -3.70
C LEU A 317 -5.77 -18.61 -3.76
N ALA A 318 -5.68 -19.43 -4.81
CA ALA A 318 -6.55 -20.61 -4.99
C ALA A 318 -6.52 -21.60 -3.81
N PRO A 319 -5.36 -21.94 -3.22
CA PRO A 319 -5.30 -22.81 -2.04
C PRO A 319 -5.92 -22.21 -0.77
N LEU A 320 -6.17 -20.90 -0.75
CA LEU A 320 -6.81 -20.25 0.40
C LEU A 320 -8.32 -20.48 0.42
N ASN A 321 -8.93 -20.80 -0.73
CA ASN A 321 -10.37 -20.98 -0.84
C ASN A 321 -10.84 -22.25 -0.11
N ASP A 322 -11.75 -22.10 0.84
CA ASP A 322 -12.40 -23.20 1.56
C ASP A 322 -13.82 -22.83 2.00
N SER A 323 -14.42 -23.62 2.90
CA SER A 323 -15.78 -23.41 3.41
C SER A 323 -15.95 -22.12 4.22
N ASP A 324 -14.88 -21.54 4.75
CA ASP A 324 -14.90 -20.35 5.59
C ASP A 324 -14.33 -19.10 4.92
N PHE A 325 -13.62 -19.27 3.81
CA PHE A 325 -12.99 -18.19 3.04
C PHE A 325 -13.21 -18.40 1.53
N ALA A 326 -14.15 -17.65 0.96
CA ALA A 326 -14.48 -17.71 -0.45
C ALA A 326 -13.64 -16.71 -1.25
N VAL A 327 -12.83 -17.22 -2.17
CA VAL A 327 -12.02 -16.41 -3.10
C VAL A 327 -12.72 -16.36 -4.45
N THR A 328 -12.91 -15.16 -5.01
CA THR A 328 -13.47 -14.95 -6.35
C THR A 328 -12.53 -14.11 -7.18
N TYR A 329 -12.30 -14.50 -8.44
CA TYR A 329 -11.41 -13.79 -9.37
C TYR A 329 -12.22 -13.08 -10.43
N LEU A 330 -12.03 -11.77 -10.56
CA LEU A 330 -12.69 -10.99 -11.60
C LEU A 330 -11.67 -10.59 -12.67
N ARG A 331 -11.70 -11.29 -13.80
CA ARG A 331 -10.85 -11.03 -14.96
C ARG A 331 -11.45 -9.89 -15.77
N PHE A 332 -11.05 -8.66 -15.44
CA PHE A 332 -11.57 -7.48 -16.11
C PHE A 332 -11.10 -7.42 -17.57
N ALA A 333 -12.03 -7.14 -18.47
CA ALA A 333 -11.72 -6.69 -19.82
C ALA A 333 -10.95 -5.35 -19.80
N THR A 334 -10.55 -4.83 -20.96
CA THR A 334 -9.80 -3.57 -21.06
C THR A 334 -10.67 -2.42 -20.55
N VAL A 335 -10.35 -1.94 -19.35
CA VAL A 335 -11.17 -0.92 -18.68
C VAL A 335 -11.00 0.45 -19.34
N TYR A 336 -12.09 1.19 -19.49
CA TYR A 336 -12.12 2.58 -19.98
C TYR A 336 -13.19 3.41 -19.25
N GLY A 337 -13.31 4.70 -19.59
CA GLY A 337 -14.25 5.63 -18.97
C GLY A 337 -13.60 6.64 -18.02
N ILE A 338 -14.41 7.41 -17.30
CA ILE A 338 -13.94 8.42 -16.33
C ILE A 338 -14.29 7.98 -14.91
N SER A 339 -13.38 8.22 -13.97
CA SER A 339 -13.60 8.04 -12.53
C SER A 339 -13.01 9.18 -11.70
N GLY A 340 -13.18 9.14 -10.37
CA GLY A 340 -12.59 10.11 -9.45
C GLY A 340 -11.08 10.26 -9.62
N ARG A 341 -10.40 9.19 -10.05
CA ARG A 341 -9.01 9.22 -10.50
C ARG A 341 -8.91 8.96 -12.01
N ALA A 342 -9.16 9.97 -12.85
CA ALA A 342 -9.08 9.79 -14.30
C ALA A 342 -7.72 9.20 -14.76
N ARG A 343 -7.76 8.35 -15.79
CA ARG A 343 -6.59 7.73 -16.39
C ARG A 343 -6.58 7.94 -17.89
N PHE A 344 -5.53 8.58 -18.40
CA PHE A 344 -5.31 8.79 -19.83
C PHE A 344 -4.13 7.97 -20.36
N ASP A 345 -3.69 6.96 -19.59
CA ASP A 345 -2.79 5.89 -20.03
C ASP A 345 -3.54 4.61 -20.45
N LEU A 346 -4.88 4.65 -20.48
CA LEU A 346 -5.77 3.58 -20.97
C LEU A 346 -6.11 3.84 -22.44
N VAL A 347 -6.12 2.79 -23.28
CA VAL A 347 -6.18 2.93 -24.75
C VAL A 347 -7.35 3.80 -25.24
N VAL A 348 -8.60 3.51 -24.86
CA VAL A 348 -9.77 4.28 -25.31
C VAL A 348 -9.69 5.72 -24.80
N ASN A 349 -9.32 5.91 -23.53
CA ASN A 349 -9.25 7.23 -22.91
C ASN A 349 -8.18 8.10 -23.58
N LEU A 350 -6.99 7.54 -23.80
CA LEU A 350 -5.87 8.18 -24.48
C LEU A 350 -6.24 8.57 -25.91
N LEU A 351 -6.82 7.64 -26.68
CA LEU A 351 -7.21 7.91 -28.06
C LEU A 351 -8.28 9.02 -28.13
N CYS A 352 -9.25 9.04 -27.22
CA CYS A 352 -10.23 10.12 -27.13
C CYS A 352 -9.56 11.47 -26.81
N ALA A 353 -8.62 11.48 -25.85
CA ALA A 353 -7.93 12.71 -25.47
C ALA A 353 -7.06 13.26 -26.61
N LYS A 354 -6.29 12.41 -27.29
CA LYS A 354 -5.49 12.80 -28.46
C LYS A 354 -6.36 13.28 -29.61
N ALA A 355 -7.48 12.61 -29.87
CA ALA A 355 -8.42 13.04 -30.92
C ALA A 355 -8.90 14.48 -30.68
N VAL A 356 -9.28 14.79 -29.42
CA VAL A 356 -9.82 16.10 -29.05
C VAL A 356 -8.74 17.18 -28.96
N ARG A 357 -7.55 16.87 -28.42
CA ARG A 357 -6.52 17.87 -28.12
C ARG A 357 -5.54 18.08 -29.25
N ASP A 358 -5.18 17.01 -29.95
CA ASP A 358 -4.09 16.99 -30.91
C ASP A 358 -4.59 16.78 -32.34
N GLY A 359 -5.89 16.46 -32.52
CA GLY A 359 -6.46 16.17 -33.82
C GLY A 359 -5.95 14.87 -34.44
N VAL A 360 -5.41 13.94 -33.64
CA VAL A 360 -4.88 12.66 -34.13
C VAL A 360 -5.30 11.48 -33.27
N ILE A 361 -5.51 10.33 -33.90
CA ILE A 361 -5.83 9.03 -33.29
C ILE A 361 -4.74 8.05 -33.72
N THR A 362 -3.73 7.87 -32.86
CA THR A 362 -2.59 6.98 -33.14
C THR A 362 -2.90 5.55 -32.72
N VAL A 363 -3.08 4.64 -33.68
CA VAL A 363 -3.42 3.23 -33.41
C VAL A 363 -2.20 2.35 -33.64
N PHE A 364 -1.88 1.54 -32.63
CA PHE A 364 -0.84 0.51 -32.67
C PHE A 364 -1.54 -0.84 -32.83
N GLY A 365 -1.22 -1.62 -33.86
CA GLY A 365 -1.85 -2.93 -34.09
C GLY A 365 -3.37 -2.84 -34.32
N PRO A 366 -3.85 -2.23 -35.44
CA PRO A 366 -5.28 -1.96 -35.66
C PRO A 366 -6.16 -3.21 -35.71
N ASP A 367 -5.59 -4.37 -36.05
CA ASP A 367 -6.30 -5.64 -36.17
C ASP A 367 -6.35 -6.44 -34.85
N GLN A 368 -5.68 -5.96 -33.80
CA GLN A 368 -5.66 -6.64 -32.50
C GLN A 368 -7.01 -6.52 -31.79
N TRP A 369 -7.54 -7.66 -31.36
CA TRP A 369 -8.75 -7.76 -30.56
C TRP A 369 -8.50 -7.42 -29.10
N ARG A 370 -9.42 -6.63 -28.55
CA ARG A 370 -9.52 -6.35 -27.11
C ARG A 370 -11.00 -6.34 -26.72
N PRO A 371 -11.38 -7.03 -25.63
CA PRO A 371 -12.65 -6.74 -24.98
C PRO A 371 -12.56 -5.42 -24.23
N PHE A 372 -13.63 -4.64 -24.23
CA PHE A 372 -13.75 -3.38 -23.48
C PHE A 372 -14.84 -3.44 -22.42
N VAL A 373 -14.60 -2.80 -21.28
CA VAL A 373 -15.59 -2.65 -20.21
C VAL A 373 -15.47 -1.28 -19.55
N HIS A 374 -16.60 -0.63 -19.31
CA HIS A 374 -16.60 0.69 -18.66
C HIS A 374 -16.34 0.55 -17.16
N VAL A 375 -15.60 1.49 -16.56
CA VAL A 375 -15.22 1.45 -15.13
C VAL A 375 -16.44 1.37 -14.18
N GLU A 376 -17.56 2.01 -14.53
CA GLU A 376 -18.83 1.87 -13.80
C GLU A 376 -19.36 0.43 -13.82
N ASP A 377 -19.27 -0.25 -14.97
CA ASP A 377 -19.71 -1.64 -15.09
C ASP A 377 -18.75 -2.61 -14.37
N VAL A 378 -17.47 -2.28 -14.29
CA VAL A 378 -16.53 -3.02 -13.43
C VAL A 378 -16.95 -2.93 -11.96
N ALA A 379 -17.29 -1.74 -11.47
CA ALA A 379 -17.78 -1.58 -10.10
C ALA A 379 -19.10 -2.34 -9.87
N ARG A 380 -20.04 -2.28 -10.83
CA ARG A 380 -21.29 -3.06 -10.76
C ARG A 380 -21.07 -4.57 -10.78
N ALA A 381 -20.06 -5.06 -11.51
CA ALA A 381 -19.72 -6.48 -11.50
C ALA A 381 -19.24 -6.92 -10.11
N ILE A 382 -18.45 -6.07 -9.43
CA ILE A 382 -18.01 -6.32 -8.05
C ILE A 382 -19.21 -6.33 -7.10
N GLU A 383 -20.14 -5.38 -7.22
CA GLU A 383 -21.39 -5.38 -6.44
C GLU A 383 -22.21 -6.65 -6.69
N THR A 384 -22.32 -7.08 -7.95
CA THR A 384 -23.07 -8.30 -8.32
C THR A 384 -22.47 -9.54 -7.64
N VAL A 385 -21.14 -9.64 -7.62
CA VAL A 385 -20.42 -10.74 -6.94
C VAL A 385 -20.56 -10.65 -5.43
N LEU A 386 -20.56 -9.43 -4.88
CA LEU A 386 -20.75 -9.18 -3.46
C LEU A 386 -22.15 -9.60 -3.00
N GLU A 387 -23.17 -9.41 -3.83
CA GLU A 387 -24.57 -9.75 -3.54
C GLU A 387 -24.93 -11.21 -3.85
N ALA A 388 -24.10 -11.88 -4.66
CA ALA A 388 -24.32 -13.28 -5.02
C ALA A 388 -24.15 -14.22 -3.81
N PRO A 389 -24.87 -15.35 -3.77
CA PRO A 389 -24.62 -16.41 -2.80
C PRO A 389 -23.18 -16.89 -2.87
N ILE A 390 -22.55 -17.15 -1.71
CA ILE A 390 -21.13 -17.54 -1.63
C ILE A 390 -20.85 -18.78 -2.47
N GLU A 391 -21.74 -19.77 -2.43
CA GLU A 391 -21.64 -21.01 -3.19
C GLU A 391 -21.61 -20.82 -4.71
N ALA A 392 -22.11 -19.69 -5.22
CA ALA A 392 -22.08 -19.37 -6.64
C ALA A 392 -20.76 -18.70 -7.09
N VAL A 393 -19.95 -18.22 -6.13
CA VAL A 393 -18.75 -17.40 -6.44
C VAL A 393 -17.46 -17.93 -5.80
N ALA A 394 -17.55 -18.83 -4.81
CA ALA A 394 -16.41 -19.39 -4.10
C ALA A 394 -15.54 -20.26 -5.02
N GLY A 395 -14.28 -19.89 -5.17
CA GLY A 395 -13.32 -20.58 -6.04
C GLY A 395 -13.48 -20.27 -7.52
N GLU A 396 -14.43 -19.41 -7.89
CA GLU A 396 -14.77 -19.15 -9.29
C GLU A 396 -14.01 -17.95 -9.85
N ALA A 397 -13.59 -18.07 -11.11
CA ALA A 397 -13.16 -16.94 -11.93
C ALA A 397 -14.30 -16.51 -12.86
N PHE A 398 -14.46 -15.21 -13.08
CA PHE A 398 -15.41 -14.63 -14.02
C PHE A 398 -14.72 -13.60 -14.91
N ASN A 399 -14.87 -13.75 -16.23
CA ASN A 399 -14.57 -12.69 -17.18
C ASN A 399 -15.62 -11.60 -17.04
N VAL A 400 -15.17 -10.34 -16.91
CA VAL A 400 -16.07 -9.20 -16.69
C VAL A 400 -16.05 -8.28 -17.91
N GLY A 401 -17.18 -8.22 -18.60
CA GLY A 401 -17.34 -7.50 -19.86
C GLY A 401 -18.59 -7.97 -20.60
N SER A 402 -18.58 -7.86 -21.92
CA SER A 402 -19.68 -8.31 -22.79
C SER A 402 -19.14 -8.81 -24.12
N ASP A 403 -19.76 -9.87 -24.63
CA ASP A 403 -19.43 -10.44 -25.95
C ASP A 403 -19.57 -9.37 -27.05
N ALA A 404 -20.54 -8.45 -26.89
CA ALA A 404 -20.79 -7.33 -27.80
C ALA A 404 -19.75 -6.20 -27.72
N GLN A 405 -18.84 -6.25 -26.75
CA GLN A 405 -17.77 -5.25 -26.56
C GLN A 405 -16.37 -5.80 -26.88
N ASN A 406 -16.29 -6.90 -27.63
CA ASN A 406 -15.06 -7.27 -28.32
C ASN A 406 -14.91 -6.40 -29.57
N TYR A 407 -13.86 -5.57 -29.62
CA TYR A 407 -13.54 -4.74 -30.77
C TYR A 407 -12.05 -4.85 -31.08
N THR A 408 -11.69 -4.64 -32.35
CA THR A 408 -10.30 -4.35 -32.68
C THR A 408 -9.94 -2.91 -32.30
N LEU A 409 -8.66 -2.65 -32.08
CA LEU A 409 -8.18 -1.29 -31.81
C LEU A 409 -8.52 -0.32 -32.97
N GLY A 410 -8.48 -0.80 -34.21
CA GLY A 410 -8.89 -0.04 -35.38
C GLY A 410 -10.40 0.25 -35.43
N GLN A 411 -11.24 -0.68 -34.97
CA GLN A 411 -12.68 -0.43 -34.84
C GLN A 411 -12.96 0.62 -33.75
N ALA A 412 -12.33 0.52 -32.58
CA ALA A 412 -12.44 1.52 -31.53
C ALA A 412 -12.01 2.92 -32.02
N ALA A 413 -10.91 3.02 -32.76
CA ALA A 413 -10.45 4.26 -33.37
C ALA A 413 -11.47 4.86 -34.36
N LYS A 414 -12.13 4.03 -35.17
CA LYS A 414 -13.21 4.48 -36.06
C LYS A 414 -14.40 5.02 -35.28
N LEU A 415 -14.80 4.39 -34.16
CA LEU A 415 -15.87 4.91 -33.30
C LEU A 415 -15.51 6.28 -32.71
N ILE A 416 -14.25 6.50 -32.34
CA ILE A 416 -13.76 7.81 -31.86
C ILE A 416 -13.80 8.84 -33.00
N LYS A 417 -13.32 8.49 -34.21
CA LYS A 417 -13.35 9.35 -35.40
C LYS A 417 -14.76 9.82 -35.76
N LEU A 418 -15.77 8.97 -35.60
CA LEU A 418 -17.17 9.35 -35.83
C LEU A 418 -17.63 10.48 -34.90
N GLN A 419 -17.07 10.57 -33.69
CA GLN A 419 -17.42 11.60 -32.69
C GLN A 419 -16.46 12.80 -32.69
N VAL A 420 -15.29 12.66 -33.33
CA VAL A 420 -14.31 13.73 -33.59
C VAL A 420 -13.92 13.71 -35.07
N PRO A 421 -14.80 14.20 -35.97
CA PRO A 421 -14.60 14.06 -37.42
C PRO A 421 -13.33 14.74 -37.95
N ASP A 422 -12.82 15.75 -37.25
CA ASP A 422 -11.61 16.48 -37.65
C ASP A 422 -10.31 15.74 -37.30
N ALA A 423 -10.34 14.73 -36.43
CA ALA A 423 -9.13 14.04 -35.98
C ALA A 423 -8.64 13.00 -36.99
N GLU A 424 -7.38 12.97 -37.38
CA GLU A 424 -6.87 11.98 -38.35
C GLU A 424 -6.46 10.67 -37.68
N ILE A 425 -6.80 9.52 -38.30
CA ILE A 425 -6.32 8.22 -37.83
C ILE A 425 -4.94 7.97 -38.44
N THR A 426 -3.94 7.75 -37.58
CA THR A 426 -2.59 7.36 -37.98
C THR A 426 -2.32 5.96 -37.45
N VAL A 427 -1.83 5.06 -38.31
CA VAL A 427 -1.39 3.72 -37.89
C VAL A 427 0.12 3.76 -37.71
N ASP A 428 0.58 3.30 -36.55
CA ASP A 428 2.00 3.07 -36.31
C ASP A 428 2.29 1.56 -36.47
N GLU A 429 3.14 1.23 -37.43
CA GLU A 429 3.53 -0.15 -37.74
C GLU A 429 4.58 -0.69 -36.75
N ASN A 430 5.21 0.16 -35.95
CA ASN A 430 6.24 -0.22 -34.97
C ASN A 430 5.64 -0.51 -33.58
N PHE A 431 4.70 -1.44 -33.49
CA PHE A 431 4.12 -1.84 -32.20
C PHE A 431 4.74 -3.13 -31.64
N THR A 432 4.98 -3.15 -30.34
CA THR A 432 5.62 -4.28 -29.62
C THR A 432 4.65 -5.09 -28.77
N ASP A 433 3.40 -4.62 -28.61
CA ASP A 433 2.35 -5.35 -27.89
C ASP A 433 1.87 -6.52 -28.75
N THR A 434 2.15 -7.75 -28.33
CA THR A 434 1.75 -8.97 -29.06
C THR A 434 0.38 -9.50 -28.67
N ARG A 435 -0.29 -8.88 -27.69
CA ARG A 435 -1.58 -9.38 -27.21
C ARG A 435 -2.62 -9.31 -28.31
N ASN A 436 -3.46 -10.33 -28.37
CA ASN A 436 -4.61 -10.44 -29.25
C ASN A 436 -5.56 -11.40 -28.53
N TYR A 437 -6.73 -10.94 -28.08
CA TYR A 437 -7.64 -11.84 -27.37
C TYR A 437 -9.09 -11.39 -27.54
N HIS A 438 -9.93 -12.34 -27.93
CA HIS A 438 -11.37 -12.21 -28.03
C HIS A 438 -11.99 -13.04 -26.91
N VAL A 439 -12.80 -12.44 -26.04
CA VAL A 439 -13.21 -13.08 -24.77
C VAL A 439 -14.70 -13.36 -24.76
N SER A 440 -15.07 -14.54 -24.27
CA SER A 440 -16.43 -14.91 -23.90
C SER A 440 -16.74 -14.47 -22.47
N PHE A 441 -17.89 -13.84 -22.31
CA PHE A 441 -18.46 -13.36 -21.04
C PHE A 441 -19.72 -14.14 -20.65
N ALA A 442 -19.93 -15.32 -21.25
CA ALA A 442 -21.13 -16.12 -21.05
C ALA A 442 -21.32 -16.57 -19.60
N LYS A 443 -20.23 -16.87 -18.89
CA LYS A 443 -20.29 -17.40 -17.52
C LYS A 443 -20.88 -16.39 -16.53
N ILE A 444 -20.35 -15.15 -16.50
CA ILE A 444 -20.84 -14.13 -15.56
C ILE A 444 -22.30 -13.74 -15.85
N ARG A 445 -22.68 -13.73 -17.13
CA ARG A 445 -24.07 -13.47 -17.56
C ARG A 445 -25.01 -14.58 -17.12
N THR A 446 -24.64 -15.85 -17.36
CA THR A 446 -25.53 -16.99 -17.08
C THR A 446 -25.60 -17.35 -15.60
N GLN A 447 -24.50 -17.21 -14.85
CA GLN A 447 -24.45 -17.57 -13.43
C GLN A 447 -24.87 -16.42 -12.51
N LEU A 448 -24.47 -15.19 -12.83
CA LEU A 448 -24.70 -14.03 -11.95
C LEU A 448 -25.70 -13.02 -12.53
N GLY A 449 -26.18 -13.21 -13.76
CA GLY A 449 -27.09 -12.27 -14.41
C GLY A 449 -26.47 -10.91 -14.75
N PHE A 450 -25.13 -10.81 -14.71
CA PHE A 450 -24.44 -9.55 -14.98
C PHE A 450 -24.37 -9.25 -16.48
N GLU A 451 -24.83 -8.06 -16.87
CA GLU A 451 -24.61 -7.49 -18.18
C GLU A 451 -24.19 -6.01 -18.06
N PRO A 452 -23.15 -5.56 -18.78
CA PRO A 452 -22.76 -4.16 -18.82
C PRO A 452 -23.88 -3.25 -19.34
N THR A 453 -23.99 -2.06 -18.76
CA THR A 453 -24.99 -1.03 -19.14
C THR A 453 -24.40 0.04 -20.06
N TRP A 454 -23.08 0.18 -20.09
CA TRP A 454 -22.38 1.08 -20.98
C TRP A 454 -21.99 0.37 -22.27
N THR A 455 -22.15 1.06 -23.39
CA THR A 455 -21.52 0.69 -24.66
C THR A 455 -20.25 1.50 -24.87
N LEU A 456 -19.35 0.97 -25.69
CA LEU A 456 -18.10 1.64 -26.05
C LEU A 456 -18.35 3.04 -26.62
N GLU A 457 -19.34 3.20 -27.50
CA GLU A 457 -19.71 4.48 -28.10
C GLU A 457 -20.14 5.51 -27.04
N ARG A 458 -20.96 5.09 -26.07
CA ARG A 458 -21.45 5.98 -25.00
C ARG A 458 -20.33 6.41 -24.06
N GLY A 459 -19.42 5.50 -23.70
CA GLY A 459 -18.28 5.87 -22.87
C GLY A 459 -17.22 6.69 -23.63
N ILE A 460 -17.04 6.48 -24.93
CA ILE A 460 -16.27 7.41 -25.79
C ILE A 460 -16.87 8.82 -25.71
N SER A 461 -18.21 8.95 -25.83
CA SER A 461 -18.88 10.25 -25.68
C SER A 461 -18.62 10.88 -24.32
N GLN A 462 -18.63 10.08 -23.24
CA GLN A 462 -18.32 10.56 -21.89
C GLN A 462 -16.90 11.12 -21.80
N VAL A 463 -15.90 10.37 -22.25
CA VAL A 463 -14.50 10.81 -22.20
C VAL A 463 -14.29 12.06 -23.04
N ILE A 464 -14.81 12.10 -24.28
CA ILE A 464 -14.71 13.27 -25.16
C ILE A 464 -15.33 14.51 -24.50
N ALA A 465 -16.50 14.37 -23.87
CA ALA A 465 -17.17 15.48 -23.18
C ALA A 465 -16.32 16.03 -22.04
N VAL A 466 -15.73 15.16 -21.22
CA VAL A 466 -14.84 15.55 -20.11
C VAL A 466 -13.57 16.25 -20.61
N VAL A 467 -12.96 15.76 -21.70
CA VAL A 467 -11.78 16.39 -22.29
C VAL A 467 -12.12 17.74 -22.93
N ARG A 468 -13.22 17.85 -23.68
CA ARG A 468 -13.65 19.12 -24.33
C ARG A 468 -14.02 20.19 -23.32
N SER A 469 -14.63 19.80 -22.20
CA SER A 469 -15.07 20.73 -21.15
C SER A 469 -13.96 21.17 -20.19
N ASN A 470 -12.72 20.68 -20.36
CA ASN A 470 -11.60 20.94 -19.45
C ASN A 470 -11.87 20.58 -17.98
N GLN A 471 -12.77 19.61 -17.72
CA GLN A 471 -12.98 19.09 -16.36
C GLN A 471 -11.76 18.31 -15.84
N VAL A 472 -10.91 17.86 -16.77
CA VAL A 472 -9.59 17.30 -16.51
C VAL A 472 -8.53 18.19 -17.16
N GLY A 473 -7.34 18.21 -16.56
CA GLY A 473 -6.17 18.88 -17.10
C GLY A 473 -5.66 18.24 -18.39
N HIS A 474 -4.46 18.64 -18.83
CA HIS A 474 -3.86 18.04 -20.02
C HIS A 474 -3.59 16.54 -19.79
N TYR A 475 -3.99 15.70 -20.73
CA TYR A 475 -3.97 14.24 -20.57
C TYR A 475 -2.57 13.65 -20.37
N SER A 476 -1.52 14.39 -20.80
CA SER A 476 -0.12 14.01 -20.64
C SER A 476 0.45 14.31 -19.25
N LEU A 477 -0.33 14.89 -18.34
CA LEU A 477 0.12 15.16 -16.98
C LEU A 477 0.36 13.86 -16.22
N PRO A 478 1.41 13.80 -15.37
CA PRO A 478 1.75 12.61 -14.59
C PRO A 478 0.61 12.05 -13.73
N THR A 479 -0.29 12.91 -13.24
CA THR A 479 -1.47 12.49 -12.46
C THR A 479 -2.38 11.50 -13.20
N TYR A 480 -2.40 11.56 -14.54
CA TYR A 480 -3.25 10.71 -15.39
C TYR A 480 -2.54 9.48 -15.96
N SER A 481 -1.28 9.24 -15.59
CA SER A 481 -0.48 8.12 -16.09
C SER A 481 0.25 7.41 -14.96
N ASN A 482 0.03 6.11 -14.81
CA ASN A 482 0.75 5.31 -13.82
C ASN A 482 2.27 5.36 -14.05
N VAL A 483 2.69 5.26 -15.31
CA VAL A 483 4.10 5.24 -15.72
C VAL A 483 4.79 6.55 -15.35
N LEU A 484 4.19 7.68 -15.74
CA LEU A 484 4.79 8.99 -15.50
C LEU A 484 4.81 9.29 -14.00
N ARG A 485 3.74 8.98 -13.26
CA ARG A 485 3.70 9.18 -11.81
C ARG A 485 4.77 8.39 -11.09
N LEU A 486 4.95 7.11 -11.43
CA LEU A 486 5.98 6.27 -10.80
C LEU A 486 7.39 6.80 -11.06
N LYS A 487 7.65 7.43 -12.21
CA LYS A 487 8.94 8.09 -12.50
C LYS A 487 9.19 9.36 -11.66
N GLU A 488 8.13 10.03 -11.20
CA GLU A 488 8.25 11.20 -10.32
C GLU A 488 8.42 10.81 -8.85
N CYS A 489 7.85 9.67 -8.44
CA CYS A 489 8.01 9.17 -7.08
C CYS A 489 9.46 8.75 -6.82
N ASP A 490 10.05 9.18 -5.69
CA ASP A 490 11.37 8.72 -5.26
C ASP A 490 11.32 7.19 -5.07
N PRO A 491 12.23 6.40 -5.68
CA PRO A 491 12.30 4.95 -5.48
C PRO A 491 12.35 4.55 -4.00
N LYS A 492 12.85 5.42 -3.11
CA LYS A 492 12.90 5.18 -1.67
C LYS A 492 11.55 5.32 -0.95
N SER A 493 10.55 5.93 -1.58
CA SER A 493 9.20 6.07 -1.02
C SER A 493 8.40 4.77 -1.03
N LEU A 494 8.86 3.78 -1.81
CA LEU A 494 8.33 2.43 -1.86
C LEU A 494 9.32 1.55 -1.10
N ALA A 495 9.01 1.25 0.17
CA ALA A 495 9.86 0.38 0.97
C ALA A 495 10.12 -0.94 0.22
N SER A 496 11.38 -1.37 0.16
CA SER A 496 11.76 -2.65 -0.46
C SER A 496 11.41 -3.78 0.50
N PHE A 497 10.46 -4.64 0.13
CA PHE A 497 10.32 -5.95 0.76
C PHE A 497 11.33 -6.91 0.10
N GLN A 498 11.89 -7.86 0.86
CA GLN A 498 12.82 -8.82 0.27
C GLN A 498 12.06 -9.93 -0.45
N ILE A 499 12.32 -10.08 -1.75
CA ILE A 499 11.93 -11.24 -2.54
C ILE A 499 12.60 -12.47 -1.92
N THR A 500 11.80 -13.46 -1.54
CA THR A 500 12.28 -14.64 -0.78
C THR A 500 12.53 -15.87 -1.67
N GLY A 501 12.32 -15.73 -2.98
CA GLY A 501 12.70 -16.68 -4.02
C GLY A 501 11.57 -17.60 -4.48
N TRP A 502 10.52 -17.77 -3.67
CA TRP A 502 9.33 -18.58 -4.01
C TRP A 502 8.50 -17.95 -5.13
N GLU A 503 8.55 -16.61 -5.24
CA GLU A 503 7.86 -15.84 -6.26
C GLU A 503 8.24 -16.32 -7.67
N ASN A 504 9.51 -16.67 -7.85
CA ASN A 504 10.04 -17.17 -9.13
C ASN A 504 9.38 -18.49 -9.58
N GLU A 505 8.89 -19.33 -8.66
CA GLU A 505 8.22 -20.59 -9.00
C GLU A 505 6.84 -20.31 -9.61
N PHE A 506 6.06 -19.42 -9.02
CA PHE A 506 4.75 -19.03 -9.54
C PHE A 506 4.86 -18.17 -10.80
N MET A 507 5.89 -17.35 -10.90
CA MET A 507 6.18 -16.62 -12.14
C MET A 507 6.57 -17.56 -13.29
N LYS A 508 7.11 -18.76 -13.02
CA LYS A 508 7.36 -19.81 -14.02
C LYS A 508 6.11 -20.60 -14.43
N ILE A 509 5.08 -20.71 -13.57
CA ILE A 509 3.79 -21.29 -13.96
C ILE A 509 3.19 -20.49 -15.13
N ALA A 510 3.35 -19.17 -15.09
CA ALA A 510 2.97 -18.28 -16.18
C ALA A 510 3.76 -18.56 -17.48
N ASP A 511 5.03 -18.98 -17.38
CA ASP A 511 5.90 -19.26 -18.53
C ASP A 511 5.72 -20.70 -19.08
N ALA A 512 5.44 -21.68 -18.21
CA ALA A 512 5.25 -23.09 -18.59
C ALA A 512 3.97 -23.35 -19.38
N THR A 513 2.99 -22.44 -19.30
CA THR A 513 1.75 -22.51 -20.08
C THR A 513 1.99 -22.10 -21.54
N VAL A 514 2.94 -21.17 -21.79
CA VAL A 514 3.39 -20.75 -23.13
C VAL A 514 4.15 -21.88 -23.85
N ALA A 515 5.00 -22.64 -23.14
CA ALA A 515 5.78 -23.72 -23.75
C ALA A 515 4.93 -24.95 -24.18
N ARG A 516 3.70 -25.09 -23.68
CA ARG A 516 2.78 -26.17 -24.07
C ARG A 516 1.97 -25.85 -25.34
N SER A 517 1.69 -24.58 -25.63
CA SER A 517 1.01 -24.19 -26.88
C SER A 517 1.93 -24.37 -28.10
N ASP A 518 3.21 -24.00 -27.99
CA ASP A 518 4.18 -24.10 -29.09
C ASP A 518 4.46 -25.56 -29.51
N ASN A 519 4.41 -26.50 -28.56
CA ASN A 519 4.59 -27.92 -28.85
C ASN A 519 3.34 -28.56 -29.50
N HIS A 520 2.15 -27.97 -29.34
CA HIS A 520 0.93 -28.52 -29.94
C HIS A 520 0.79 -28.10 -31.42
N GLU A 521 1.26 -26.89 -31.78
CA GLU A 521 1.40 -26.47 -33.18
C GLU A 521 2.45 -27.29 -33.95
N GLN A 522 3.57 -27.66 -33.32
CA GLN A 522 4.56 -28.53 -33.97
C GLN A 522 4.12 -29.99 -34.11
N SER A 523 3.22 -30.47 -33.24
CA SER A 523 2.68 -31.84 -33.31
C SER A 523 1.51 -32.01 -34.28
N THR A 524 0.84 -30.92 -34.68
CA THR A 524 -0.28 -30.95 -35.63
C THR A 524 0.16 -30.60 -37.06
N ALA A 525 1.41 -30.15 -37.24
CA ALA A 525 2.05 -29.90 -38.53
C ALA A 525 3.03 -31.02 -38.98
N ALA A 526 2.99 -32.20 -38.36
CA ALA A 526 3.83 -33.36 -38.69
C ALA A 526 3.04 -34.54 -39.26
#